data_AF-A0A767XH27-F1
#
_entry.id   AF-A0A767XH27-F1
#
_cell.length_a   1.000
_cell.length_b   1.000
_cell.length_c   1.000
_cell.angle_alpha   90.00
_cell.angle_beta   90.00
_cell.angle_gamma   90.00
#
_symmetry.space_group_name_H-M   'P 1'
#
loop_
_entity.id
_entity.type
_entity.pdbx_description
1 polymer ?
#
loop_
_entity_poly.entity_id
_entity_poly.type
_entity_poly.pdbx_seq_one_letter_code
_entity_poly.pdbx_strand_id
1 'polypeptide(L)'
;MSLLEQLDKNIAASGGLIVSCQPVPGSPLDKPEIVAAMALAAEQAGAVAVRIEGIDNLRMTRSLVSVPIIGIIKRDLDESPVRITPFLDDVDALAQAGAAII
;
A
#
# COMPACT_ATOMS: atom_id res chain seq x y z
N MET A 1 -6.06 12.27 -17.38
CA MET A 1 -4.67 12.32 -16.86
C MET A 1 -4.28 10.91 -16.49
N SER A 2 -3.05 10.52 -16.79
CA SER A 2 -2.48 9.26 -16.31
C SER A 2 -2.35 9.28 -14.78
N LEU A 3 -2.14 8.10 -14.18
CA LEU A 3 -1.87 7.99 -12.75
C LEU A 3 -0.69 8.89 -12.32
N LEU A 4 0.39 8.89 -13.11
CA LEU A 4 1.61 9.63 -12.81
C LEU A 4 1.39 11.14 -12.88
N GLU A 5 0.66 11.61 -13.90
CA GLU A 5 0.31 13.04 -14.03
C GLU A 5 -0.54 13.51 -12.84
N GLN A 6 -1.49 12.69 -12.37
CA GLN A 6 -2.31 13.02 -11.22
C GLN A 6 -1.47 13.05 -9.93
N LEU A 7 -0.52 12.13 -9.78
CA LEU A 7 0.37 12.08 -8.62
C LEU A 7 1.31 13.30 -8.59
N ASP A 8 1.92 13.67 -9.71
CA ASP A 8 2.78 14.86 -9.82
C ASP A 8 2.01 16.14 -9.43
N LYS A 9 0.77 16.26 -9.91
CA LYS A 9 -0.10 17.38 -9.56
C LYS A 9 -0.42 17.41 -8.06
N ASN A 10 -0.73 16.26 -7.46
CA ASN A 10 -1.02 16.16 -6.03
C ASN A 10 0.22 16.49 -5.18
N ILE A 11 1.39 16.00 -5.56
CA ILE A 11 2.66 16.30 -4.90
C ILE A 11 2.96 17.80 -4.93
N ALA A 12 2.76 18.45 -6.09
CA ALA A 12 2.98 19.89 -6.22
C ALA A 12 2.00 20.72 -5.37
N ALA A 13 0.76 20.26 -5.20
CA ALA A 13 -0.27 20.98 -4.45
C ALA A 13 -0.25 20.74 -2.93
N SER A 14 0.14 19.54 -2.50
CA SER A 14 -0.03 19.06 -1.12
C SER A 14 1.26 18.57 -0.45
N GLY A 15 2.39 18.58 -1.17
CA GLY A 15 3.63 17.96 -0.74
C GLY A 15 3.69 16.46 -1.04
N GLY A 16 4.88 15.87 -0.97
CA GLY A 16 5.14 14.48 -1.38
C GLY A 16 5.09 13.45 -0.26
N LEU A 17 4.13 13.55 0.68
CA LEU A 17 4.04 12.59 1.78
C LEU A 17 3.37 11.27 1.32
N ILE A 18 4.10 10.17 1.46
CA ILE A 18 3.57 8.80 1.30
C ILE A 18 3.61 8.11 2.66
N VAL A 19 2.51 7.50 3.07
CA VAL A 19 2.41 6.83 4.38
C VAL A 19 2.38 5.32 4.21
N SER A 20 3.26 4.62 4.91
CA SER A 20 3.32 3.15 4.92
C SER A 20 2.51 2.60 6.09
N CYS A 21 1.31 2.07 5.83
CA CYS A 21 0.40 1.56 6.86
C CYS A 21 0.69 0.09 7.16
N GLN A 22 1.79 -0.17 7.87
CA GLN A 22 2.26 -1.52 8.19
C GLN A 22 2.45 -1.65 9.70
N PRO A 23 1.46 -2.17 10.43
CA PRO A 23 1.59 -2.41 11.86
C PRO A 23 2.66 -3.46 12.14
N VAL A 24 3.09 -3.54 13.40
CA VAL A 24 3.95 -4.64 13.84
C VAL A 24 3.17 -5.96 13.66
N PRO A 25 3.72 -6.98 12.99
CA PRO A 25 3.02 -8.25 12.80
C PRO A 25 2.56 -8.87 14.12
N GLY A 26 1.30 -9.30 14.19
CA GLY A 26 0.67 -9.84 15.40
C GLY A 26 0.29 -8.80 16.47
N SER A 27 0.51 -7.51 16.22
CA SER A 27 0.02 -6.43 17.08
C SER A 27 -1.51 -6.39 17.11
N PRO A 28 -2.14 -5.83 18.16
CA PRO A 28 -3.57 -5.53 18.14
C PRO A 28 -4.04 -4.68 16.94
N LEU A 29 -3.12 -3.94 16.31
CA LEU A 29 -3.35 -3.14 15.11
C LEU A 29 -3.26 -3.92 13.80
N ASP A 30 -2.73 -5.15 13.82
CA ASP A 30 -2.51 -6.00 12.65
C ASP A 30 -3.79 -6.71 12.21
N LYS A 31 -4.74 -5.90 11.73
CA LYS A 31 -6.03 -6.35 11.20
C LYS A 31 -6.35 -5.55 9.93
N PRO A 32 -6.88 -6.18 8.87
CA PRO A 32 -7.17 -5.50 7.61
C PRO A 32 -8.02 -4.24 7.78
N GLU A 33 -9.02 -4.26 8.66
CA GLU A 33 -9.91 -3.12 8.91
C GLU A 33 -9.16 -1.95 9.55
N ILE A 34 -8.21 -2.23 10.44
CA ILE A 34 -7.40 -1.20 11.11
C ILE A 34 -6.36 -0.64 10.13
N VAL A 35 -5.73 -1.49 9.32
CA VAL A 35 -4.80 -1.04 8.26
C VAL A 35 -5.50 -0.11 7.29
N ALA A 36 -6.69 -0.47 6.84
CA ALA A 36 -7.48 0.37 5.94
C ALA A 36 -7.93 1.67 6.63
N ALA A 37 -8.29 1.64 7.91
CA ALA A 37 -8.60 2.84 8.69
C ALA A 37 -7.39 3.78 8.82
N MET A 38 -6.19 3.25 9.05
CA MET A 38 -4.95 4.03 9.08
C MET A 38 -4.66 4.68 7.72
N ALA A 39 -4.86 3.94 6.63
CA ALA A 39 -4.66 4.44 5.28
C ALA A 39 -5.64 5.56 4.93
N LEU A 40 -6.93 5.39 5.26
CA LEU A 40 -7.94 6.43 5.07
C LEU A 40 -7.64 7.68 5.91
N ALA A 41 -7.21 7.51 7.17
CA ALA A 41 -6.80 8.62 8.02
C ALA A 41 -5.59 9.37 7.43
N ALA A 42 -4.61 8.64 6.89
CA ALA A 42 -3.45 9.23 6.23
C ALA A 42 -3.83 10.03 4.97
N GLU A 43 -4.70 9.48 4.12
CA GLU A 43 -5.24 10.18 2.95
C GLU A 43 -5.94 11.48 3.35
N GLN A 44 -6.84 11.41 4.34
CA GLN A 44 -7.57 12.58 4.84
C GLN A 44 -6.64 13.65 5.46
N ALA A 45 -5.47 13.25 5.95
CA ALA A 45 -4.45 14.13 6.49
C ALA A 45 -3.42 14.62 5.45
N GLY A 46 -3.59 14.28 4.16
CA GLY A 46 -2.78 14.80 3.06
C GLY A 46 -1.71 13.86 2.50
N ALA A 47 -1.75 12.57 2.84
CA ALA A 47 -0.91 11.58 2.15
C ALA A 47 -1.32 11.48 0.67
N VAL A 48 -0.37 11.63 -0.25
CA VAL A 48 -0.63 11.56 -1.70
C VAL A 48 -0.71 10.12 -2.22
N ALA A 49 -0.19 9.16 -1.44
CA ALA A 49 -0.29 7.73 -1.67
C ALA A 49 -0.08 6.97 -0.36
N VAL A 50 -0.46 5.69 -0.34
CA VAL A 50 -0.20 4.79 0.79
C VAL A 50 0.55 3.55 0.34
N ARG A 51 1.39 3.00 1.21
CA ARG A 51 2.06 1.70 0.98
C ARG A 51 1.45 0.64 1.89
N ILE A 52 0.97 -0.45 1.28
CA ILE A 52 0.26 -1.52 1.96
C ILE A 52 0.99 -2.84 1.72
N GLU A 53 1.08 -3.65 2.77
CA GLU A 53 1.67 -4.99 2.73
C GLU A 53 0.56 -6.04 2.92
N GLY A 54 0.59 -7.08 2.08
CA GLY A 54 -0.34 -8.21 2.14
C GLY A 54 -1.63 -8.00 1.35
N ILE A 55 -2.15 -9.08 0.76
CA ILE A 55 -3.31 -9.05 -0.14
C ILE A 55 -4.61 -8.67 0.57
N ASP A 56 -4.85 -9.17 1.77
CA ASP A 56 -6.09 -8.89 2.49
C ASP A 56 -6.15 -7.44 2.96
N ASN A 57 -5.03 -6.92 3.46
CA ASN A 57 -4.86 -5.51 3.80
C ASN A 57 -5.05 -4.62 2.56
N LEU A 58 -4.47 -5.00 1.42
CA LEU A 58 -4.58 -4.27 0.16
C LEU A 58 -6.03 -4.21 -0.33
N ARG A 59 -6.74 -5.34 -0.35
CA ARG A 59 -8.16 -5.40 -0.77
C ARG A 59 -9.05 -4.55 0.14
N MET A 60 -8.87 -4.66 1.46
CA MET A 60 -9.63 -3.85 2.41
C MET A 60 -9.34 -2.36 2.22
N THR A 61 -8.06 -1.98 2.09
CA THR A 61 -7.65 -0.58 1.89
C THR A 61 -8.18 -0.03 0.57
N ARG A 62 -8.10 -0.79 -0.53
CA ARG A 62 -8.60 -0.39 -1.85
C ARG A 62 -10.09 -0.04 -1.85
N SER A 63 -10.86 -0.65 -0.95
CA SER A 63 -12.29 -0.37 -0.79
C SER A 63 -12.60 0.97 -0.10
N LEU A 64 -11.63 1.55 0.63
CA LEU A 64 -11.83 2.75 1.45
C LEU A 64 -11.08 3.99 0.95
N VAL A 65 -9.92 3.83 0.32
CA VAL A 65 -9.07 4.97 -0.10
C VAL A 65 -9.23 5.30 -1.57
N SER A 66 -9.06 6.58 -1.93
CA SER A 66 -9.06 7.03 -3.32
C SER A 66 -7.65 7.23 -3.88
N VAL A 67 -6.69 7.59 -3.02
CA VAL A 67 -5.27 7.75 -3.39
C VAL A 67 -4.64 6.45 -3.92
N PRO A 68 -3.56 6.55 -4.71
CA PRO A 68 -2.83 5.38 -5.20
C PRO A 68 -2.27 4.53 -4.06
N ILE A 69 -2.33 3.20 -4.25
CA ILE A 69 -1.75 2.23 -3.32
C ILE A 69 -0.50 1.62 -3.94
N ILE A 70 0.62 1.72 -3.21
CA ILE A 70 1.86 0.99 -3.48
C ILE A 70 1.77 -0.35 -2.74
N GLY A 71 1.55 -1.43 -3.47
CA GLY A 71 1.36 -2.76 -2.91
C GLY A 71 2.67 -3.52 -2.79
N ILE A 72 2.87 -4.24 -1.68
CA ILE A 72 3.98 -5.19 -1.52
C ILE A 72 3.51 -6.48 -0.86
N ILE A 73 4.27 -7.56 -1.04
CA ILE A 73 4.16 -8.77 -0.22
C ILE A 73 5.51 -8.99 0.45
N LYS A 74 5.55 -9.19 1.76
CA LYS A 74 6.80 -9.55 2.44
C LYS A 74 6.86 -11.06 2.65
N ARG A 75 8.01 -11.65 2.32
CA ARG A 75 8.30 -13.05 2.58
C ARG A 75 9.63 -13.18 3.31
N ASP A 76 9.70 -14.16 4.19
CA ASP A 76 10.95 -14.65 4.76
C ASP A 76 11.31 -15.93 4.02
N LEU A 77 12.49 -15.95 3.41
CA LEU A 77 12.98 -17.03 2.57
C LEU A 77 14.23 -17.65 3.21
N ASP A 78 14.31 -18.99 3.22
CA ASP A 78 15.43 -19.69 3.86
C ASP A 78 16.78 -19.43 3.16
N GLU A 79 16.76 -19.30 1.83
CA GLU A 79 17.96 -19.23 0.99
C GLU A 79 18.31 -17.81 0.50
N SER A 80 17.51 -16.80 0.85
CA SER A 80 17.68 -15.44 0.32
C SER A 80 17.31 -14.36 1.33
N PRO A 81 18.09 -13.27 1.43
CA PRO A 81 17.73 -12.12 2.24
C PRO A 81 16.69 -11.20 1.55
N VAL A 82 16.29 -11.48 0.31
CA VAL A 82 15.28 -10.69 -0.41
C VAL A 82 13.90 -10.95 0.19
N ARG A 83 13.20 -9.87 0.58
CA ARG A 83 11.91 -9.98 1.28
C ARG A 83 10.73 -9.36 0.55
N ILE A 84 10.94 -8.24 -0.13
CA ILE A 84 9.85 -7.42 -0.67
C ILE A 84 9.55 -7.90 -2.08
N THR A 85 8.37 -8.51 -2.24
CA THR A 85 7.77 -8.96 -3.51
C THR A 85 8.76 -9.81 -4.33
N PRO A 86 9.31 -10.92 -3.78
CA PRO A 86 10.37 -11.67 -4.44
C PRO A 86 9.90 -12.52 -5.63
N PHE A 87 8.60 -12.82 -5.77
CA PHE A 87 8.09 -13.70 -6.81
C PHE A 87 7.20 -12.98 -7.84
N LEU A 88 7.16 -13.50 -9.07
CA LEU A 88 6.24 -13.01 -10.11
C LEU A 88 4.77 -13.18 -9.70
N ASP A 89 4.44 -14.28 -9.03
CA ASP A 89 3.10 -14.52 -8.49
C ASP A 89 2.70 -13.46 -7.45
N ASP A 90 3.67 -12.86 -6.73
CA ASP A 90 3.39 -11.75 -5.82
C ASP A 90 2.97 -10.50 -6.61
N VAL A 91 3.64 -10.23 -7.72
CA VAL A 91 3.29 -9.13 -8.63
C VAL A 91 1.89 -9.32 -9.19
N ASP A 92 1.58 -10.52 -9.68
CA ASP A 92 0.26 -10.83 -10.23
C ASP A 92 -0.85 -10.69 -9.17
N ALA A 93 -0.61 -11.20 -7.96
CA ALA A 93 -1.56 -11.10 -6.85
C ALA A 93 -1.79 -9.64 -6.43
N LEU A 94 -0.74 -8.82 -6.35
CA LEU A 94 -0.84 -7.40 -6.03
C LEU A 94 -1.60 -6.62 -7.10
N ALA A 95 -1.32 -6.89 -8.38
CA ALA A 95 -2.00 -6.25 -9.50
C ALA A 95 -3.50 -6.60 -9.49
N GLN A 96 -3.84 -7.87 -9.31
CA GLN A 96 -5.23 -8.34 -9.23
C GLN A 96 -5.98 -7.79 -8.01
N ALA A 97 -5.27 -7.56 -6.90
CA ALA A 97 -5.85 -6.95 -5.69
C ALA A 97 -6.02 -5.42 -5.78
N GLY A 98 -5.56 -4.78 -6.86
CA GLY A 98 -5.77 -3.37 -7.14
C GLY A 98 -4.66 -2.44 -6.68
N ALA A 99 -3.42 -2.94 -6.54
CA ALA A 99 -2.25 -2.09 -6.40
C ALA A 99 -2.08 -1.22 -7.66
N ALA A 100 -1.85 0.08 -7.46
CA ALA A 100 -1.59 1.02 -8.56
C ALA A 100 -0.10 1.05 -8.93
N ILE A 101 0.76 0.74 -7.95
CA ILE A 101 2.22 0.67 -8.06
C ILE A 101 2.64 -0.60 -7.30
N ILE A 102 3.59 -1.35 -7.85
CA ILE A 102 4.16 -2.56 -7.26
C ILE A 102 5.68 -2.38 -7.17
#